data_AF-C1FEH5-F1
#
_entry.id   AF-C1FEH5-F1
#
_cell.length_a   1.000
_cell.length_b   1.000
_cell.length_c   1.000
_cell.angle_alpha   90.00
_cell.angle_beta   90.00
_cell.angle_gamma   90.00
#
_symmetry.space_group_name_H-M   'P 1'
#
loop_
_entity.id
_entity.type
_entity.pdbx_description
1 polymer ?
#
loop_
_entity_poly.entity_id
_entity_poly.type
_entity_poly.pdbx_seq_one_letter_code
_entity_poly.pdbx_strand_id
1 'polypeptide(L)'
;MRRVIDLLWSLCLSLYVANILLHAKAFAKRNPIRRPRRQSLPLLLSRVIFGLPISVVVGCWLSVWIVVWECFRQPLWRPTKMTSAENLTASVSLCGGGFRTWYHLGIYWGLYEYLGLDVVRRLEFSGASIGALVATVAACGIHPADIWAHIPAIADAYRTAFLGHFTTVGQFCRYLLHALLPEDAHLSVKGRLHISVSSLLPVPHNIFQSDFATREDLIDAVIAAQYIPTWTFPGMCIYRNQLCVDGGVTNNLPALSKDSLCIGLDIDDIHSWDADLVPSQPLARVNTFLPANGNDLKRMLDCGKMDIMAWFGTARGRKFIKQAARN
;
A
#
# COMPACT_ATOMS: atom_id res chain seq x y z
N MET A 1 8.75 -41.40 -17.91
CA MET A 1 7.84 -40.55 -17.12
C MET A 1 8.58 -39.41 -16.40
N ARG A 2 9.52 -39.66 -15.49
CA ARG A 2 10.29 -38.63 -14.76
C ARG A 2 10.97 -37.58 -15.66
N ARG A 3 11.71 -38.02 -16.69
CA ARG A 3 12.34 -37.11 -17.67
C ARG A 3 11.35 -36.18 -18.40
N VAL A 4 10.14 -36.68 -18.71
CA VAL A 4 9.10 -35.88 -19.37
C VAL A 4 8.55 -34.82 -18.42
N ILE A 5 8.37 -35.17 -17.15
CA ILE A 5 7.96 -34.24 -16.09
C ILE A 5 9.02 -33.16 -15.87
N ASP A 6 10.31 -33.54 -15.80
CA ASP A 6 11.42 -32.60 -15.61
C ASP A 6 11.55 -31.61 -16.79
N LEU A 7 11.33 -32.10 -18.01
CA LEU A 7 11.30 -31.27 -19.23
C LEU A 7 10.13 -30.28 -19.22
N LEU A 8 8.93 -30.73 -18.88
CA LEU A 8 7.75 -29.87 -18.78
C LEU A 8 7.93 -28.81 -17.69
N TRP A 9 8.48 -29.19 -16.54
CA TRP A 9 8.79 -28.26 -15.45
C TRP A 9 9.77 -27.17 -15.90
N SER A 10 10.87 -27.57 -16.54
CA SER A 10 11.90 -26.65 -17.03
C SER A 10 11.35 -25.67 -18.07
N LEU A 11 10.47 -26.16 -18.96
CA LEU A 11 9.79 -25.34 -19.96
C LEU A 11 8.85 -24.31 -19.30
N CYS A 12 7.98 -24.74 -18.39
CA CYS A 12 7.06 -23.87 -17.67
C CYS A 12 7.80 -22.77 -16.89
N LEU A 13 8.88 -23.14 -16.19
CA LEU A 13 9.73 -22.20 -15.47
C LEU A 13 10.39 -21.19 -16.41
N SER A 14 10.93 -21.65 -17.53
CA SER A 14 11.57 -20.78 -18.53
C SER A 14 10.58 -19.77 -19.12
N LEU A 15 9.37 -20.23 -19.46
CA LEU A 15 8.30 -19.37 -19.96
C LEU A 15 7.85 -18.35 -18.90
N TYR A 16 7.76 -18.77 -17.64
CA TYR A 16 7.42 -17.90 -16.52
C TYR A 16 8.47 -16.78 -16.34
N VAL A 17 9.76 -17.14 -16.32
CA VAL A 17 10.88 -16.19 -16.21
C VAL A 17 10.88 -15.22 -17.39
N ALA A 18 10.69 -15.72 -18.61
CA ALA A 18 10.59 -14.87 -19.80
C ALA A 18 9.44 -13.86 -19.69
N ASN A 19 8.29 -14.27 -19.13
CA ASN A 19 7.15 -13.39 -18.94
C ASN A 19 7.42 -12.29 -17.90
N ILE A 20 8.07 -12.62 -16.77
CA ILE A 20 8.51 -11.64 -15.77
C ILE A 20 9.47 -10.63 -16.41
N LEU A 21 10.50 -11.10 -17.11
CA LEU A 21 11.51 -10.24 -17.73
C LEU A 21 10.90 -9.31 -18.78
N LEU A 22 9.99 -9.83 -19.59
CA LEU A 22 9.22 -9.02 -20.54
C LEU A 22 8.42 -7.94 -19.81
N HIS A 23 7.81 -8.26 -18.66
CA HIS A 23 7.09 -7.28 -17.87
C HIS A 23 7.99 -6.17 -17.31
N ALA A 24 9.09 -6.55 -16.68
CA ALA A 24 10.06 -5.62 -16.11
C ALA A 24 10.58 -4.64 -17.18
N LYS A 25 10.91 -5.15 -18.37
CA LYS A 25 11.48 -4.34 -19.46
C LYS A 25 10.44 -3.49 -20.20
N ALA A 26 9.26 -4.04 -20.49
CA ALA A 26 8.31 -3.40 -21.40
C ALA A 26 7.19 -2.63 -20.70
N PHE A 27 6.86 -2.95 -19.44
CA PHE A 27 5.61 -2.49 -18.84
C PHE A 27 5.77 -1.80 -17.49
N ALA A 28 6.69 -2.23 -16.62
CA ALA A 28 6.70 -1.84 -15.20
C ALA A 28 6.53 -0.32 -14.95
N LYS A 29 7.13 0.55 -15.78
CA LYS A 29 7.11 2.01 -15.61
C LYS A 29 6.16 2.77 -16.56
N ARG A 30 5.46 2.08 -17.47
CA ARG A 30 4.59 2.75 -18.48
C ARG A 30 3.21 3.04 -17.91
N ASN A 31 2.62 4.18 -18.26
CA ASN A 31 1.23 4.49 -17.93
C ASN A 31 0.26 3.45 -18.54
N PRO A 32 -0.47 2.66 -17.71
CA PRO A 32 -1.40 1.66 -18.21
C PRO A 32 -2.57 2.23 -19.05
N ILE A 33 -3.03 3.46 -18.79
CA ILE A 33 -4.17 4.09 -19.48
C ILE A 33 -3.87 4.37 -20.94
N ARG A 34 -2.61 4.71 -21.27
CA ARG A 34 -2.20 5.05 -22.64
C ARG A 34 -2.00 3.83 -23.55
N ARG A 35 -2.21 2.61 -23.04
CA ARG A 35 -1.98 1.39 -23.83
C ARG A 35 -3.13 1.09 -24.78
N PRO A 36 -2.84 0.60 -26.02
CA PRO A 36 -3.89 0.19 -26.94
C PRO A 36 -4.77 -0.90 -26.33
N ARG A 37 -6.10 -0.70 -26.32
CA ARG A 37 -7.07 -1.67 -25.76
C ARG A 37 -6.94 -3.06 -26.38
N ARG A 38 -6.56 -3.18 -27.65
CA ARG A 38 -6.37 -4.48 -28.33
C ARG A 38 -5.27 -5.35 -27.70
N GLN A 39 -4.34 -4.76 -26.95
CA GLN A 39 -3.25 -5.48 -26.29
C GLN A 39 -3.63 -5.98 -24.88
N SER A 40 -4.72 -5.49 -24.29
CA SER A 40 -5.02 -5.72 -22.86
C SER A 40 -5.44 -7.16 -22.57
N LEU A 41 -6.31 -7.76 -23.40
CA LEU A 41 -6.80 -9.12 -23.18
C LEU A 41 -5.71 -10.19 -23.35
N PRO A 42 -4.89 -10.21 -24.42
CA PRO A 42 -3.79 -11.16 -24.53
C PRO A 42 -2.78 -11.01 -23.39
N LEU A 43 -2.48 -9.76 -22.99
CA LEU A 43 -1.59 -9.50 -21.88
C LEU A 43 -2.18 -10.02 -20.56
N LEU A 44 -3.45 -9.73 -20.28
CA LEU A 44 -4.15 -10.26 -19.11
C LEU A 44 -4.09 -11.79 -19.06
N LEU A 45 -4.45 -12.46 -20.16
CA LEU A 45 -4.43 -13.92 -20.25
C LEU A 45 -3.02 -14.46 -19.95
N SER A 46 -1.99 -13.86 -20.55
CA SER A 46 -0.61 -14.26 -20.26
C SER A 46 -0.28 -14.11 -18.77
N ARG A 47 -0.68 -13.00 -18.16
CA ARG A 47 -0.41 -12.71 -16.75
C ARG A 47 -1.14 -13.66 -15.81
N VAL A 48 -2.37 -14.03 -16.13
CA VAL A 48 -3.15 -15.00 -15.36
C VAL A 48 -2.55 -16.39 -15.50
N ILE A 49 -2.23 -16.84 -16.72
CA ILE A 49 -1.62 -18.15 -16.98
C ILE A 49 -0.33 -18.33 -16.18
N PHE A 50 0.54 -17.32 -16.19
CA PHE A 50 1.83 -17.38 -15.52
C PHE A 50 1.76 -17.06 -14.02
N GLY A 51 0.88 -16.15 -13.59
CA GLY A 51 0.82 -15.69 -12.20
C GLY A 51 -0.12 -16.49 -11.28
N LEU A 52 -1.20 -17.08 -11.81
CA LEU A 52 -2.20 -17.79 -11.01
C LEU A 52 -1.62 -19.01 -10.27
N PRO A 53 -0.81 -19.89 -10.88
CA PRO A 53 -0.27 -21.05 -10.17
C PRO A 53 0.54 -20.67 -8.93
N ILE A 54 1.41 -19.67 -9.04
CA ILE A 54 2.21 -19.19 -7.91
C ILE A 54 1.35 -18.50 -6.87
N SER A 55 0.34 -17.74 -7.30
CA SER A 55 -0.59 -17.09 -6.36
C SER A 55 -1.38 -18.10 -5.55
N VAL A 56 -1.74 -19.24 -6.14
CA VAL A 56 -2.37 -20.37 -5.42
C VAL A 56 -1.42 -20.95 -4.38
N VAL A 57 -0.15 -21.20 -4.74
CA VAL A 57 0.86 -21.70 -3.79
C VAL A 57 1.06 -20.73 -2.62
N VAL A 58 1.18 -19.42 -2.90
CA VAL A 58 1.27 -18.38 -1.87
C VAL A 58 0.02 -18.36 -0.98
N GLY A 59 -1.17 -18.45 -1.57
CA GLY A 59 -2.43 -18.48 -0.82
C GLY A 59 -2.58 -19.71 0.08
N CYS A 60 -2.18 -20.89 -0.39
CA CYS A 60 -2.13 -22.11 0.42
C CYS A 60 -1.14 -21.96 1.58
N TRP A 61 0.05 -21.43 1.30
CA TRP A 61 1.09 -21.20 2.31
C TRP A 61 0.62 -20.24 3.42
N LEU A 62 0.03 -19.11 3.04
CA LEU A 62 -0.52 -18.14 3.98
C LEU A 62 -1.68 -18.73 4.79
N SER A 63 -2.58 -19.50 4.17
CA SER A 63 -3.68 -20.16 4.87
C SER A 63 -3.18 -21.10 5.97
N VAL A 64 -2.12 -21.87 5.70
CA VAL A 64 -1.50 -22.75 6.71
C VAL A 64 -1.03 -21.93 7.92
N TRP A 65 -0.31 -20.83 7.67
CA TRP A 65 0.22 -20.01 8.75
C TRP A 65 -0.87 -19.25 9.51
N ILE A 66 -1.88 -18.73 8.82
CA ILE A 66 -3.05 -18.12 9.46
C ILE A 66 -3.67 -19.09 10.47
N VAL A 67 -3.90 -20.35 10.08
CA VAL A 67 -4.45 -21.38 10.98
C VAL A 67 -3.50 -21.65 12.16
N VAL A 68 -2.20 -21.80 11.90
CA VAL A 68 -1.20 -22.03 12.96
C VAL A 68 -1.22 -20.91 14.00
N TRP A 69 -1.18 -19.65 13.55
CA TRP A 69 -1.16 -18.47 14.42
C TRP A 69 -2.48 -18.27 15.19
N GLU A 70 -3.62 -18.60 14.57
CA GLU A 70 -4.92 -18.64 15.25
C GLU A 70 -4.97 -19.70 16.36
N CYS A 71 -4.41 -20.89 16.12
CA CYS A 71 -4.30 -21.92 17.16
C CYS A 71 -3.49 -21.45 18.39
N PHE A 72 -2.51 -20.57 18.18
CA PHE A 72 -1.73 -19.96 19.26
C PHE A 72 -2.37 -18.70 19.88
N ARG A 73 -3.56 -18.28 19.40
CA ARG A 73 -4.23 -17.02 19.80
C ARG A 73 -3.34 -15.78 19.59
N GLN A 74 -2.48 -15.83 18.59
CA GLN A 74 -1.60 -14.74 18.18
C GLN A 74 -1.81 -14.49 16.69
N PRO A 75 -2.91 -13.81 16.28
CA PRO A 75 -3.27 -13.67 14.88
C PRO A 75 -2.14 -13.05 14.07
N LEU A 76 -1.80 -13.66 12.93
CA LEU A 76 -0.71 -13.19 12.06
C LEU A 76 -0.91 -11.72 11.63
N TRP A 77 -2.16 -11.31 11.42
CA TRP A 77 -2.54 -9.98 10.92
C TRP A 77 -2.71 -8.93 12.02
N ARG A 78 -2.58 -9.29 13.30
CA ARG A 78 -2.81 -8.35 14.39
C ARG A 78 -1.74 -7.26 14.32
N PRO A 79 -2.11 -5.97 14.23
CA PRO A 79 -1.12 -4.90 14.12
C PRO A 79 -0.17 -4.91 15.31
N THR A 80 1.12 -4.89 14.99
CA THR A 80 2.16 -4.76 16.00
C THR A 80 2.40 -3.27 16.23
N LYS A 81 2.25 -2.82 17.47
CA LYS A 81 2.68 -1.47 17.88
C LYS A 81 4.16 -1.52 18.15
N MET A 82 4.95 -0.67 17.51
CA MET A 82 6.35 -0.51 17.91
C MET A 82 6.39 0.00 19.35
N THR A 83 7.01 -0.80 20.23
CA THR A 83 7.44 -0.38 21.55
C THR A 83 8.82 0.28 21.42
N SER A 84 8.91 1.37 20.66
CA SER A 84 10.05 2.28 20.79
C SER A 84 9.77 3.18 22.00
N ALA A 85 10.74 3.24 22.92
CA ALA A 85 10.69 4.11 24.09
C ALA A 85 10.46 5.57 23.67
N GLU A 86 9.55 6.26 24.36
CA GLU A 86 9.38 7.73 24.34
C GLU A 86 9.71 8.41 22.98
N ASN A 87 9.08 7.99 21.87
CA ASN A 87 9.23 8.73 20.62
C ASN A 87 8.58 10.11 20.79
N LEU A 88 9.42 11.14 20.96
CA LEU A 88 9.03 12.54 21.02
C LEU A 88 8.47 13.03 19.67
N THR A 89 8.75 12.33 18.57
CA THR A 89 8.27 12.68 17.24
C THR A 89 6.78 12.34 17.06
N ALA A 90 6.00 13.29 16.56
CA ALA A 90 4.62 13.04 16.17
C ALA A 90 4.57 12.17 14.90
N SER A 91 3.77 11.11 14.93
CA SER A 91 3.70 10.12 13.87
C SER A 91 2.28 9.82 13.41
N VAL A 92 2.13 9.48 12.12
CA VAL A 92 0.85 9.15 11.48
C VAL A 92 0.93 7.76 10.84
N SER A 93 0.02 6.87 11.21
CA SER A 93 -0.07 5.50 10.70
C SER A 93 -1.32 5.32 9.86
N LEU A 94 -1.17 4.83 8.63
CA LEU A 94 -2.25 4.66 7.66
C LEU A 94 -2.44 3.18 7.30
N CYS A 95 -3.66 2.66 7.47
CA CYS A 95 -3.92 1.26 7.14
C CYS A 95 -3.99 0.98 5.64
N GLY A 96 -3.95 -0.31 5.28
CA GLY A 96 -4.29 -0.76 3.93
C GLY A 96 -5.79 -0.81 3.68
N GLY A 97 -6.21 -0.58 2.43
CA GLY A 97 -7.62 -0.66 2.03
C GLY A 97 -7.94 -0.38 0.57
N GLY A 98 -6.98 -0.59 -0.33
CA GLY A 98 -7.18 -0.51 -1.78
C GLY A 98 -7.75 0.82 -2.24
N PHE A 99 -8.78 0.81 -3.11
CA PHE A 99 -9.39 2.03 -3.67
C PHE A 99 -10.16 2.90 -2.66
N ARG A 100 -10.18 2.54 -1.37
CA ARG A 100 -10.63 3.44 -0.29
C ARG A 100 -9.55 4.49 0.10
N THR A 101 -8.44 4.54 -0.66
CA THR A 101 -7.32 5.50 -0.53
C THR A 101 -7.73 6.95 -0.33
N TRP A 102 -8.87 7.35 -0.91
CA TRP A 102 -9.32 8.72 -0.94
C TRP A 102 -9.54 9.29 0.44
N TYR A 103 -9.95 8.46 1.39
CA TYR A 103 -10.02 8.87 2.77
C TYR A 103 -8.64 9.24 3.33
N HIS A 104 -7.63 8.37 3.16
CA HIS A 104 -6.25 8.67 3.57
C HIS A 104 -5.69 9.92 2.89
N LEU A 105 -5.99 10.12 1.60
CA LEU A 105 -5.62 11.34 0.88
C LEU A 105 -6.28 12.58 1.49
N GLY A 106 -7.56 12.50 1.86
CA GLY A 106 -8.27 13.57 2.57
C GLY A 106 -7.66 13.90 3.93
N ILE A 107 -7.30 12.88 4.70
CA ILE A 107 -6.61 13.05 5.99
C ILE A 107 -5.26 13.75 5.78
N TYR A 108 -4.46 13.29 4.80
CA TYR A 108 -3.20 13.94 4.45
C TYR A 108 -3.41 15.39 4.02
N TRP A 109 -4.44 15.65 3.22
CA TRP A 109 -4.78 17.00 2.77
C TRP A 109 -5.10 17.91 3.95
N GLY A 110 -5.90 17.44 4.92
CA GLY A 110 -6.17 18.20 6.13
C GLY A 110 -4.92 18.46 6.97
N LEU A 111 -4.07 17.44 7.17
CA LEU A 111 -2.78 17.62 7.83
C LEU A 111 -1.93 18.70 7.14
N TYR A 112 -1.86 18.66 5.81
CA TYR A 112 -1.11 19.61 4.98
C TYR A 112 -1.63 21.04 5.12
N GLU A 113 -2.93 21.26 4.99
CA GLU A 113 -3.55 22.60 5.08
C GLU A 113 -3.45 23.18 6.49
N TYR A 114 -3.61 22.36 7.52
CA TYR A 114 -3.68 22.83 8.90
C TYR A 114 -2.30 23.01 9.55
N LEU A 115 -1.39 22.04 9.36
CA LEU A 115 -0.06 22.09 9.98
C LEU A 115 0.97 22.81 9.11
N GLY A 116 0.72 22.91 7.81
CA GLY A 116 1.68 23.43 6.85
C GLY A 116 2.79 22.43 6.50
N LEU A 117 3.43 22.67 5.36
CA LEU A 117 4.44 21.79 4.79
C LEU A 117 5.65 21.56 5.72
N ASP A 118 6.09 22.59 6.43
CA ASP A 118 7.26 22.52 7.30
C ASP A 118 7.05 21.54 8.46
N VAL A 119 5.86 21.54 9.07
CA VAL A 119 5.52 20.60 10.15
C VAL A 119 5.32 19.20 9.57
N VAL A 120 4.62 19.07 8.43
CA VAL A 120 4.41 17.78 7.76
C VAL A 120 5.75 17.09 7.44
N ARG A 121 6.77 17.84 7.01
CA ARG A 121 8.11 17.30 6.73
C ARG A 121 8.86 16.79 7.97
N ARG A 122 8.41 17.14 9.17
CA ARG A 122 9.01 16.70 10.44
C ARG A 122 8.22 15.56 11.10
N LEU A 123 7.02 15.27 10.60
CA LEU A 123 6.26 14.10 11.01
C LEU A 123 6.93 12.81 10.52
N GLU A 124 6.76 11.76 11.31
CA GLU A 124 6.98 10.40 10.88
C GLU A 124 5.68 9.83 10.30
N PHE A 125 5.79 9.04 9.24
CA PHE A 125 4.68 8.37 8.59
C PHE A 125 4.92 6.89 8.52
N SER A 126 3.88 6.11 8.71
CA SER A 126 3.91 4.67 8.49
C SER A 126 2.69 4.19 7.74
N GLY A 127 2.82 3.11 7.00
CA GLY A 127 1.67 2.51 6.35
C GLY A 127 1.90 1.13 5.76
N ALA A 128 0.79 0.46 5.50
CA ALA A 128 0.73 -0.82 4.78
C ALA A 128 -0.11 -0.64 3.51
N SER A 129 0.16 -1.43 2.47
CA SER A 129 -0.60 -1.38 1.22
C SER A 129 -0.70 0.05 0.67
N ILE A 130 -1.91 0.49 0.34
CA ILE A 130 -2.18 1.84 -0.12
C ILE A 130 -1.89 2.93 0.91
N GLY A 131 -1.96 2.61 2.21
CA GLY A 131 -1.52 3.49 3.29
C GLY A 131 -0.03 3.78 3.20
N ALA A 132 0.80 2.81 2.78
CA ALA A 132 2.23 3.02 2.53
C ALA A 132 2.47 3.99 1.36
N LEU A 133 1.64 3.94 0.31
CA LEU A 133 1.72 4.88 -0.81
C LEU A 133 1.42 6.30 -0.34
N VAL A 134 0.31 6.51 0.39
CA VAL A 134 -0.04 7.84 0.91
C VAL A 134 0.98 8.33 1.93
N ALA A 135 1.45 7.47 2.83
CA ALA A 135 2.53 7.76 3.78
C ALA A 135 3.81 8.23 3.07
N THR A 136 4.20 7.56 1.98
CA THR A 136 5.40 7.92 1.20
C THR A 136 5.27 9.30 0.59
N VAL A 137 4.14 9.57 -0.03
CA VAL A 137 3.88 10.86 -0.68
C VAL A 137 3.77 11.98 0.35
N ALA A 138 3.15 11.71 1.50
CA ALA A 138 3.06 12.63 2.63
C ALA A 138 4.43 12.94 3.24
N ALA A 139 5.26 11.92 3.47
CA ALA A 139 6.61 12.06 4.02
C ALA A 139 7.54 12.87 3.09
N CYS A 140 7.30 12.82 1.77
CA CYS A 140 7.99 13.65 0.78
C CYS A 140 7.45 15.10 0.73
N GLY A 141 6.32 15.39 1.37
CA GLY A 141 5.69 16.71 1.37
C GLY A 141 5.11 17.11 0.01
N ILE A 142 4.68 16.14 -0.80
CA ILE A 142 4.08 16.40 -2.11
C ILE A 142 2.70 17.03 -1.93
N HIS A 143 2.39 18.07 -2.70
CA HIS A 143 1.11 18.74 -2.55
C HIS A 143 -0.05 17.74 -2.83
N PRO A 144 -1.06 17.63 -1.93
CA PRO A 144 -2.16 16.67 -2.09
C PRO A 144 -2.90 16.74 -3.45
N ALA A 145 -2.98 17.94 -4.04
CA ALA A 145 -3.59 18.15 -5.35
C ALA A 145 -2.85 17.44 -6.51
N ASP A 146 -1.54 17.26 -6.41
CA ASP A 146 -0.75 16.59 -7.45
C ASP A 146 -1.08 15.11 -7.51
N ILE A 147 -1.32 14.51 -6.35
CA ILE A 147 -1.78 13.13 -6.22
C ILE A 147 -3.19 13.02 -6.82
N TRP A 148 -4.09 13.92 -6.42
CA TRP A 148 -5.46 13.98 -6.90
C TRP A 148 -5.57 14.09 -8.43
N ALA A 149 -4.62 14.75 -9.10
CA ALA A 149 -4.64 14.87 -10.56
C ALA A 149 -4.54 13.52 -11.30
N HIS A 150 -4.01 12.47 -10.65
CA HIS A 150 -3.78 11.17 -11.28
C HIS A 150 -4.81 10.10 -10.91
N ILE A 151 -5.31 10.10 -9.67
CA ILE A 151 -6.09 8.97 -9.15
C ILE A 151 -7.49 8.81 -9.81
N PRO A 152 -8.26 9.88 -10.11
CA PRO A 152 -9.57 9.75 -10.77
C PRO A 152 -9.52 9.03 -12.13
N ALA A 153 -8.48 9.28 -12.94
CA ALA A 153 -8.31 8.60 -14.22
C ALA A 153 -8.01 7.11 -14.05
N ILE A 154 -7.31 6.73 -12.97
CA ILE A 154 -7.05 5.33 -12.62
C ILE A 154 -8.36 4.65 -12.21
N ALA A 155 -9.12 5.27 -11.31
CA ALA A 155 -10.43 4.75 -10.87
C ALA A 155 -11.39 4.55 -12.05
N ASP A 156 -11.46 5.54 -12.95
CA ASP A 156 -12.32 5.47 -14.14
C ASP A 156 -11.90 4.35 -15.09
N ALA A 157 -10.60 4.13 -15.29
CA ALA A 157 -10.09 3.03 -16.11
C ALA A 157 -10.49 1.66 -15.54
N TYR A 158 -10.40 1.46 -14.22
CA TYR A 158 -10.84 0.22 -13.57
C TYR A 158 -12.36 0.01 -13.63
N ARG A 159 -13.14 1.08 -13.60
CA ARG A 159 -14.60 1.01 -13.70
C ARG A 159 -15.07 0.70 -15.13
N THR A 160 -14.45 1.31 -16.14
CA THR A 160 -14.87 1.19 -17.54
C THR A 160 -14.29 -0.02 -18.26
N ALA A 161 -13.11 -0.49 -17.84
CA ALA A 161 -12.39 -1.58 -18.47
C ALA A 161 -11.71 -2.49 -17.43
N PHE A 162 -12.47 -2.95 -16.43
CA PHE A 162 -11.97 -3.77 -15.32
C PHE A 162 -11.06 -4.92 -15.78
N LEU A 163 -11.52 -5.75 -16.73
CA LEU A 163 -10.71 -6.85 -17.27
C LEU A 163 -9.41 -6.36 -17.92
N GLY A 164 -9.46 -5.21 -18.62
CA GLY A 164 -8.26 -4.61 -19.23
C GLY A 164 -7.20 -4.15 -18.22
N HIS A 165 -7.61 -3.96 -16.95
CA HIS A 165 -6.77 -3.43 -15.88
C HIS A 165 -6.62 -4.37 -14.67
N PHE A 166 -7.23 -5.55 -14.67
CA PHE A 166 -7.30 -6.50 -13.53
C PHE A 166 -5.95 -6.87 -12.89
N THR A 167 -4.83 -6.65 -13.59
CA THR A 167 -3.46 -6.94 -13.11
C THR A 167 -2.51 -5.74 -13.16
N THR A 168 -3.05 -4.52 -13.33
CA THR A 168 -2.24 -3.31 -13.59
C THR A 168 -2.08 -2.37 -12.40
N VAL A 169 -2.62 -2.68 -11.22
CA VAL A 169 -2.63 -1.75 -10.07
C VAL A 169 -1.21 -1.38 -9.68
N GLY A 170 -0.34 -2.36 -9.47
CA GLY A 170 1.06 -2.09 -9.13
C GLY A 170 1.79 -1.27 -10.22
N GLN A 171 1.44 -1.45 -11.50
CA GLN A 171 2.00 -0.66 -12.60
C GLN A 171 1.51 0.81 -12.55
N PHE A 172 0.25 1.03 -12.18
CA PHE A 172 -0.29 2.37 -11.95
C PHE A 172 0.37 3.07 -10.78
N CYS A 173 0.46 2.39 -9.63
CA CYS A 173 1.12 2.92 -8.45
C CYS A 173 2.60 3.23 -8.73
N ARG A 174 3.30 2.35 -9.45
CA ARG A 174 4.71 2.61 -9.84
C ARG A 174 4.82 3.82 -10.74
N TYR A 175 3.96 3.94 -11.75
CA TYR A 175 3.93 5.11 -12.63
C TYR A 175 3.66 6.40 -11.84
N LEU A 176 2.68 6.38 -10.93
CA LEU A 176 2.35 7.50 -10.06
C LEU A 176 3.54 7.93 -9.21
N LEU A 177 4.21 6.97 -8.54
CA LEU A 177 5.37 7.26 -7.70
C LEU A 177 6.55 7.80 -8.52
N HIS A 178 6.79 7.28 -9.74
CA HIS A 178 7.83 7.84 -10.60
C HIS A 178 7.54 9.29 -11.02
N ALA A 179 6.27 9.65 -11.20
CA ALA A 179 5.84 10.99 -11.58
C ALA A 179 5.86 11.99 -10.41
N LEU A 180 5.53 11.54 -9.20
CA LEU A 180 5.41 12.41 -8.03
C LEU A 180 6.70 12.54 -7.21
N LEU A 181 7.46 11.46 -7.05
CA LEU A 181 8.57 11.45 -6.09
C LEU A 181 9.80 12.19 -6.66
N PRO A 182 10.40 13.13 -5.91
CA PRO A 182 11.64 13.78 -6.32
C PRO A 182 12.80 12.78 -6.37
N GLU A 183 13.89 13.11 -7.09
CA GLU A 183 15.03 12.20 -7.29
C GLU A 183 15.69 11.75 -5.97
N ASP A 184 15.70 12.64 -4.98
CA ASP A 184 16.25 12.45 -3.63
C ASP A 184 15.22 11.98 -2.59
N ALA A 185 14.02 11.56 -3.01
CA ALA A 185 12.94 11.15 -2.11
C ALA A 185 13.37 10.12 -1.05
N HIS A 186 14.21 9.17 -1.44
CA HIS A 186 14.77 8.14 -0.56
C HIS A 186 15.64 8.70 0.59
N LEU A 187 16.31 9.82 0.36
CA LEU A 187 17.08 10.53 1.39
C LEU A 187 16.16 11.34 2.30
N SER A 188 15.20 12.05 1.71
CA SER A 188 14.33 12.95 2.47
C SER A 188 13.46 12.22 3.48
N VAL A 189 13.02 11.00 3.17
CA VAL A 189 12.13 10.19 4.03
C VAL A 189 12.88 9.23 4.97
N LYS A 190 14.21 9.15 4.88
CA LYS A 190 15.03 8.23 5.67
C LYS A 190 14.79 8.42 7.17
N GLY A 191 14.42 7.34 7.86
CA GLY A 191 14.09 7.34 9.28
C GLY A 191 12.77 8.03 9.65
N ARG A 192 12.05 8.63 8.69
CA ARG A 192 10.74 9.25 8.90
C ARG A 192 9.60 8.49 8.26
N LEU A 193 9.87 7.69 7.24
CA LEU A 193 8.87 6.84 6.59
C LEU A 193 9.10 5.38 6.97
N HIS A 194 8.05 4.69 7.38
CA HIS A 194 8.08 3.29 7.76
C HIS A 194 7.06 2.49 6.94
N ILE A 195 7.56 1.59 6.09
CA ILE A 195 6.72 0.78 5.22
C ILE A 195 6.60 -0.63 5.79
N SER A 196 5.36 -1.07 6.01
CA SER A 196 5.02 -2.43 6.40
C SER A 196 5.00 -3.33 5.15
N VAL A 197 5.83 -4.37 5.15
CA VAL A 197 5.88 -5.40 4.09
C VAL A 197 5.79 -6.77 4.74
N SER A 198 5.03 -7.70 4.15
CA SER A 198 4.95 -9.06 4.69
C SER A 198 5.92 -9.98 3.95
N SER A 199 6.95 -10.47 4.65
CA SER A 199 7.80 -11.55 4.16
C SER A 199 7.07 -12.88 4.27
N LEU A 200 7.22 -13.79 3.31
CA LEU A 200 6.55 -15.09 3.32
C LEU A 200 7.38 -16.25 3.87
N LEU A 201 8.72 -16.15 3.80
CA LEU A 201 9.61 -17.29 4.01
C LEU A 201 10.68 -16.98 5.07
N PRO A 202 11.10 -17.97 5.88
CA PRO A 202 10.54 -19.33 5.99
C PRO A 202 9.26 -19.39 6.81
N VAL A 203 8.94 -18.33 7.57
CA VAL A 203 7.70 -18.14 8.31
C VAL A 203 7.19 -16.74 7.98
N PRO A 204 5.91 -16.55 7.65
CA PRO A 204 5.38 -15.22 7.39
C PRO A 204 5.60 -14.27 8.57
N HIS A 205 6.23 -13.13 8.31
CA HIS A 205 6.53 -12.12 9.31
C HIS A 205 6.56 -10.72 8.69
N ASN A 206 6.38 -9.71 9.52
CA ASN A 206 6.43 -8.33 9.06
C ASN A 206 7.87 -7.82 8.98
N ILE A 207 8.19 -7.12 7.89
CA ILE A 207 9.40 -6.34 7.71
C ILE A 207 8.98 -4.87 7.77
N PHE A 208 9.67 -4.11 8.60
CA PHE A 208 9.55 -2.66 8.66
C PHE A 208 10.72 -2.01 7.95
N GLN A 209 10.45 -1.36 6.83
CA GLN A 209 11.48 -0.65 6.09
C GLN A 209 11.42 0.85 6.38
N SER A 210 12.52 1.41 6.90
CA SER A 210 12.66 2.85 7.16
C SER A 210 13.86 3.53 6.49
N ASP A 211 14.67 2.75 5.78
CA ASP A 211 15.84 3.23 5.05
C ASP A 211 15.84 2.71 3.62
N PHE A 212 16.15 3.57 2.66
CA PHE A 212 16.08 3.28 1.24
C PHE A 212 17.36 3.74 0.54
N ALA A 213 18.01 2.83 -0.17
CA ALA A 213 19.30 3.09 -0.80
C ALA A 213 19.19 4.03 -2.01
N THR A 214 18.05 3.98 -2.71
CA THR A 214 17.77 4.81 -3.90
C THR A 214 16.28 5.12 -3.99
N ARG A 215 15.90 6.07 -4.87
CA ARG A 215 14.47 6.33 -5.19
C ARG A 215 13.77 5.08 -5.72
N GLU A 216 14.45 4.26 -6.50
CA GLU A 216 13.87 3.01 -7.00
C GLU A 216 13.65 1.99 -5.88
N ASP A 217 14.58 1.88 -4.93
CA ASP A 217 14.43 1.00 -3.76
C ASP A 217 13.25 1.44 -2.87
N LEU A 218 13.05 2.75 -2.69
CA LEU A 218 11.84 3.30 -2.06
C LEU A 218 10.57 2.90 -2.81
N ILE A 219 10.53 3.08 -4.13
CA ILE A 219 9.38 2.71 -4.95
C ILE A 219 9.13 1.20 -4.88
N ASP A 220 10.17 0.38 -4.96
CA ASP A 220 10.08 -1.08 -4.85
C ASP A 220 9.53 -1.51 -3.48
N ALA A 221 9.92 -0.84 -2.40
CA ALA A 221 9.36 -1.09 -1.07
C ALA A 221 7.86 -0.79 -1.02
N VAL A 222 7.43 0.35 -1.58
CA VAL A 222 5.99 0.72 -1.66
C VAL A 222 5.22 -0.26 -2.53
N ILE A 223 5.79 -0.74 -3.64
CA ILE A 223 5.17 -1.75 -4.51
C ILE A 223 5.10 -3.13 -3.82
N ALA A 224 6.11 -3.51 -3.05
CA ALA A 224 6.09 -4.74 -2.26
C ALA A 224 5.01 -4.69 -1.18
N ALA A 225 4.87 -3.55 -0.51
CA ALA A 225 3.88 -3.33 0.55
C ALA A 225 2.42 -3.44 0.08
N GLN A 226 2.16 -3.30 -1.23
CA GLN A 226 0.84 -3.37 -1.86
C GLN A 226 0.66 -4.59 -2.77
N TYR A 227 1.62 -5.54 -2.73
CA TYR A 227 1.62 -6.67 -3.63
C TYR A 227 0.58 -7.71 -3.21
N ILE A 228 -0.60 -7.65 -3.84
CA ILE A 228 -1.66 -8.65 -3.67
C ILE A 228 -1.50 -9.70 -4.78
N PRO A 229 -1.27 -10.99 -4.46
CA PRO A 229 -1.21 -12.07 -5.44
C PRO A 229 -2.47 -12.09 -6.32
N THR A 230 -2.35 -12.49 -7.59
CA THR A 230 -3.37 -12.38 -8.66
C THR A 230 -3.77 -10.96 -9.09
N TRP A 231 -3.88 -10.00 -8.16
CA TRP A 231 -4.28 -8.63 -8.45
C TRP A 231 -3.11 -7.77 -8.96
N THR A 232 -1.90 -8.12 -8.54
CA THR A 232 -0.66 -7.44 -8.91
C THR A 232 0.24 -8.37 -9.70
N PHE A 233 0.73 -7.90 -10.84
CA PHE A 233 1.69 -8.61 -11.69
C PHE A 233 3.12 -8.19 -11.31
N PRO A 234 4.16 -9.07 -11.32
CA PRO A 234 4.35 -10.25 -12.18
C PRO A 234 4.13 -11.66 -11.62
N GLY A 235 3.35 -11.82 -10.55
CA GLY A 235 3.04 -13.14 -9.99
C GLY A 235 3.96 -13.53 -8.81
N MET A 236 5.16 -12.96 -8.74
CA MET A 236 5.97 -12.90 -7.52
C MET A 236 6.49 -11.48 -7.30
N CYS A 237 6.59 -11.08 -6.03
CA CYS A 237 7.29 -9.87 -5.61
C CYS A 237 8.50 -10.28 -4.77
N ILE A 238 9.70 -9.99 -5.27
CA ILE A 238 10.94 -10.16 -4.53
C ILE A 238 11.45 -8.77 -4.19
N TYR A 239 11.56 -8.47 -2.91
CA TYR A 239 12.12 -7.22 -2.41
C TYR A 239 13.22 -7.54 -1.40
N ARG A 240 14.42 -6.99 -1.64
CA ARG A 240 15.62 -7.23 -0.81
C ARG A 240 15.85 -8.72 -0.48
N ASN A 241 15.81 -9.56 -1.51
CA ASN A 241 15.98 -11.02 -1.44
C ASN A 241 14.91 -11.77 -0.62
N GLN A 242 13.77 -11.14 -0.33
CA GLN A 242 12.66 -11.76 0.35
C GLN A 242 11.46 -11.85 -0.58
N LEU A 243 10.74 -12.98 -0.51
CA LEU A 243 9.46 -13.14 -1.17
C LEU A 243 8.41 -12.39 -0.35
N CYS A 244 7.83 -11.34 -0.93
CA CYS A 244 6.96 -10.41 -0.22
C CYS A 244 5.53 -10.41 -0.75
N VAL A 245 4.59 -10.06 0.13
CA VAL A 245 3.21 -9.71 -0.17
C VAL A 245 2.81 -8.44 0.57
N ASP A 246 1.60 -7.99 0.28
CA ASP A 246 0.96 -6.84 0.91
C ASP A 246 1.16 -6.83 2.42
N GLY A 247 1.65 -5.71 2.95
CA GLY A 247 1.97 -5.53 4.37
C GLY A 247 0.78 -5.75 5.30
N GLY A 248 -0.45 -5.62 4.78
CA GLY A 248 -1.69 -5.89 5.48
C GLY A 248 -1.86 -7.33 5.95
N VAL A 249 -1.10 -8.28 5.38
CA VAL A 249 -1.14 -9.69 5.80
C VAL A 249 -0.57 -9.86 7.20
N THR A 250 0.45 -9.08 7.58
CA THR A 250 1.13 -9.22 8.87
C THR A 250 1.01 -8.00 9.77
N ASN A 251 0.84 -6.80 9.21
CA ASN A 251 0.66 -5.58 10.00
C ASN A 251 -0.03 -4.50 9.16
N ASN A 252 -1.36 -4.48 9.16
CA ASN A 252 -2.14 -3.57 8.32
C ASN A 252 -2.17 -2.13 8.83
N LEU A 253 -2.00 -1.88 10.13
CA LEU A 253 -1.96 -0.51 10.69
C LEU A 253 -0.67 -0.34 11.53
N PRO A 254 0.47 -0.08 10.86
CA PRO A 254 1.78 -0.17 11.48
C PRO A 254 2.12 1.05 12.37
N ALA A 255 1.52 1.15 13.55
CA ALA A 255 1.74 2.26 14.48
C ALA A 255 3.17 2.29 15.06
N LEU A 256 3.83 3.45 15.00
CA LEU A 256 5.22 3.64 15.44
C LEU A 256 5.36 3.82 16.96
N SER A 257 4.29 4.28 17.60
CA SER A 257 4.23 4.52 19.04
C SER A 257 2.78 4.49 19.53
N LYS A 258 2.58 4.48 20.85
CA LYS A 258 1.23 4.60 21.44
C LYS A 258 0.56 5.94 21.15
N ASP A 259 1.35 6.98 20.91
CA ASP A 259 0.89 8.33 20.62
C ASP A 259 0.72 8.60 19.11
N SER A 260 1.00 7.62 18.26
CA SER A 260 0.76 7.72 16.81
C SER A 260 -0.72 8.02 16.55
N LEU A 261 -0.99 8.92 15.61
CA LEU A 261 -2.32 9.08 15.01
C LEU A 261 -2.58 7.87 14.11
N CYS A 262 -3.56 7.04 14.48
CA CYS A 262 -3.87 5.80 13.77
C CYS A 262 -5.12 5.94 12.90
N ILE A 263 -4.98 5.74 11.59
CA ILE A 263 -6.07 5.94 10.61
C ILE A 263 -6.50 4.59 10.04
N GLY A 264 -7.67 4.13 10.48
CA GLY A 264 -8.38 2.96 9.96
C GLY A 264 -9.34 3.31 8.82
N LEU A 265 -10.08 2.30 8.35
CA LEU A 265 -11.09 2.42 7.30
C LEU A 265 -12.43 1.78 7.68
N ASP A 266 -12.45 0.93 8.70
CA ASP A 266 -13.62 0.19 9.16
C ASP A 266 -13.84 0.47 10.65
N ILE A 267 -15.10 0.54 11.10
CA ILE A 267 -15.42 0.82 12.51
C ILE A 267 -14.76 -0.18 13.47
N ASP A 268 -14.62 -1.44 13.02
CA ASP A 268 -13.94 -2.51 13.77
C ASP A 268 -12.47 -2.17 14.07
N ASP A 269 -11.83 -1.31 13.27
CA ASP A 269 -10.43 -0.88 13.45
C ASP A 269 -10.25 -0.04 14.73
N ILE A 270 -11.30 0.67 15.17
CA ILE A 270 -11.28 1.40 16.45
C ILE A 270 -11.07 0.43 17.61
N HIS A 271 -11.79 -0.69 17.60
CA HIS A 271 -11.75 -1.67 18.69
C HIS A 271 -10.62 -2.68 18.55
N SER A 272 -10.30 -3.07 17.32
CA SER A 272 -9.34 -4.15 17.05
C SER A 272 -7.90 -3.62 17.01
N TRP A 273 -7.71 -2.40 16.50
CA TRP A 273 -6.39 -1.83 16.19
C TRP A 273 -6.13 -0.49 16.91
N ASP A 274 -7.05 -0.04 17.76
CA ASP A 274 -7.01 1.26 18.44
C ASP A 274 -6.87 2.44 17.46
N ALA A 275 -7.59 2.38 16.34
CA ALA A 275 -7.65 3.48 15.37
C ALA A 275 -8.32 4.73 16.00
N ASP A 276 -7.72 5.90 15.74
CA ASP A 276 -8.25 7.20 16.13
C ASP A 276 -9.35 7.70 15.20
N LEU A 277 -9.17 7.41 13.92
CA LEU A 277 -9.99 7.92 12.84
C LEU A 277 -10.36 6.80 11.89
N VAL A 278 -11.65 6.75 11.57
CA VAL A 278 -12.23 5.95 10.49
C VAL A 278 -13.24 6.85 9.77
N PRO A 279 -13.57 6.61 8.49
CA PRO A 279 -14.46 7.49 7.74
C PRO A 279 -15.81 7.64 8.46
N SER A 280 -16.22 8.88 8.75
CA SER A 280 -17.58 9.15 9.28
C SER A 280 -18.68 8.80 8.28
N GLN A 281 -18.34 8.74 7.00
CA GLN A 281 -19.20 8.28 5.92
C GLN A 281 -18.51 7.16 5.10
N PRO A 282 -18.48 5.92 5.61
CA PRO A 282 -17.71 4.85 4.99
C PRO A 282 -18.31 4.42 3.65
N LEU A 283 -17.42 4.03 2.72
CA LEU A 283 -17.82 3.23 1.57
C LEU A 283 -17.87 1.75 1.96
N ALA A 284 -18.61 0.96 1.18
CA ALA A 284 -18.70 -0.47 1.38
C ALA A 284 -17.33 -1.14 1.23
N ARG A 285 -17.09 -2.24 1.95
CA ARG A 285 -15.81 -2.99 1.91
C ARG A 285 -15.44 -3.46 0.50
N VAL A 286 -16.43 -3.74 -0.35
CA VAL A 286 -16.23 -4.09 -1.77
C VAL A 286 -15.47 -3.01 -2.53
N ASN A 287 -15.59 -1.74 -2.09
CA ASN A 287 -14.87 -0.62 -2.70
C ASN A 287 -13.37 -0.63 -2.45
N THR A 288 -12.86 -1.57 -1.65
CA THR A 288 -11.42 -1.88 -1.59
C THR A 288 -10.90 -2.38 -2.94
N PHE A 289 -11.70 -3.21 -3.62
CA PHE A 289 -11.30 -3.87 -4.88
C PHE A 289 -11.93 -3.22 -6.11
N LEU A 290 -13.12 -2.64 -5.96
CA LEU A 290 -13.85 -1.99 -7.05
C LEU A 290 -14.02 -0.50 -6.77
N PRO A 291 -13.36 0.39 -7.52
CA PRO A 291 -13.44 1.83 -7.23
C PRO A 291 -14.88 2.33 -7.36
N ALA A 292 -15.27 3.21 -6.44
CA ALA A 292 -16.56 3.88 -6.51
C ALA A 292 -16.61 4.91 -7.67
N ASN A 293 -17.78 5.51 -7.89
CA ASN A 293 -17.91 6.59 -8.88
C ASN A 293 -17.14 7.85 -8.42
N GLY A 294 -16.87 8.77 -9.35
CA GLY A 294 -16.07 9.97 -9.06
C GLY A 294 -16.64 10.85 -7.94
N ASN A 295 -17.97 10.93 -7.80
CA ASN A 295 -18.62 11.72 -6.75
C ASN A 295 -18.40 11.09 -5.37
N ASP A 296 -18.54 9.77 -5.25
CA ASP A 296 -18.28 9.04 -4.01
C ASP A 296 -16.80 9.08 -3.61
N LEU A 297 -15.89 9.00 -4.59
CA LEU A 297 -14.46 9.15 -4.33
C LEU A 297 -14.12 10.56 -3.85
N LYS A 298 -14.70 11.60 -4.45
CA LYS A 298 -14.57 12.98 -3.96
C LYS A 298 -15.15 13.11 -2.54
N ARG A 299 -16.32 12.55 -2.29
CA ARG A 299 -16.95 12.53 -0.96
C ARG A 299 -16.06 11.87 0.09
N MET A 300 -15.37 10.78 -0.24
CA MET A 300 -14.39 10.16 0.68
C MET A 300 -13.22 11.09 1.00
N LEU A 301 -12.70 11.82 0.02
CA LEU A 301 -11.64 12.79 0.23
C LEU A 301 -12.11 13.92 1.14
N ASP A 302 -13.27 14.49 0.86
CA ASP A 302 -13.86 15.57 1.67
C ASP A 302 -14.16 15.07 3.10
N CYS A 303 -14.63 13.82 3.24
CA CYS A 303 -14.82 13.14 4.53
C CYS A 303 -13.51 13.06 5.32
N GLY A 304 -12.41 12.60 4.69
CA GLY A 304 -11.11 12.55 5.33
C GLY A 304 -10.64 13.94 5.81
N LYS A 305 -10.81 14.98 4.99
CA LYS A 305 -10.48 16.35 5.40
C LYS A 305 -11.32 16.81 6.61
N MET A 306 -12.61 16.56 6.59
CA MET A 306 -13.51 16.95 7.68
C MET A 306 -13.18 16.20 8.98
N ASP A 307 -12.96 14.89 8.89
CA ASP A 307 -12.75 14.02 10.07
C ASP A 307 -11.44 14.37 10.80
N ILE A 308 -10.35 14.65 10.07
CA ILE A 308 -9.08 15.08 10.71
C ILE A 308 -9.22 16.46 11.38
N MET A 309 -9.95 17.40 10.76
CA MET A 309 -10.21 18.72 11.37
C MET A 309 -11.03 18.59 12.65
N ALA A 310 -12.06 17.76 12.65
CA ALA A 310 -12.85 17.48 13.84
C ALA A 310 -11.97 16.84 14.94
N TRP A 311 -11.11 15.88 14.56
CA TRP A 311 -10.22 15.21 15.50
C TRP A 311 -9.19 16.13 16.14
N PHE A 312 -8.68 17.14 15.43
CA PHE A 312 -7.82 18.18 16.02
C PHE A 312 -8.48 18.93 17.19
N GLY A 313 -9.82 19.00 17.21
CA GLY A 313 -10.61 19.55 18.31
C GLY A 313 -10.68 18.67 19.57
N THR A 314 -10.18 17.43 19.53
CA THR A 314 -10.16 16.51 20.67
C THR A 314 -8.95 16.77 21.59
N ALA A 315 -8.97 16.19 22.80
CA ALA A 315 -7.81 16.26 23.69
C ALA A 315 -6.56 15.59 23.09
N ARG A 316 -6.75 14.43 22.42
CA ARG A 316 -5.66 13.70 21.75
C ARG A 316 -5.14 14.45 20.53
N GLY A 317 -6.03 15.03 19.72
CA GLY A 317 -5.65 15.86 18.58
C GLY A 317 -4.85 17.09 18.97
N ARG A 318 -5.26 17.81 20.02
CA ARG A 318 -4.47 18.93 20.58
C ARG A 318 -3.10 18.50 21.10
N LYS A 319 -3.00 17.31 21.71
CA LYS A 319 -1.70 16.75 22.15
C LYS A 319 -0.80 16.47 20.94
N PHE A 320 -1.35 15.85 19.90
CA PHE A 320 -0.64 15.56 18.65
C PHE A 320 -0.12 16.84 17.98
N ILE A 321 -0.95 17.89 17.86
CA ILE A 321 -0.52 19.17 17.27
C ILE A 321 0.64 19.79 18.06
N LYS A 322 0.55 19.80 19.39
CA LYS A 322 1.63 20.30 20.25
C LYS A 322 2.92 19.52 20.09
N GLN A 323 2.83 18.20 19.89
CA GLN A 323 3.98 17.33 19.64
C GLN A 323 4.57 17.59 18.24
N ALA A 324 3.72 17.73 17.22
CA ALA A 324 4.13 18.03 15.85
C ALA A 324 4.85 19.39 15.74
N ALA A 325 4.44 20.38 16.53
CA ALA A 325 5.06 21.71 16.53
C ALA A 325 6.41 21.80 17.28
N ARG A 326 6.75 20.81 18.11
CA ARG A 326 7.97 20.82 18.95
C ARG A 326 9.20 20.24 18.27
N ASN A 327 8.99 19.41 17.24
CA ASN A 327 10.05 18.86 16.40
C ASN A 327 10.27 19.78 15.20
#